data_AF-A0A2H1VAD8-F1
#
_entry.id   AF-A0A2H1VAD8-F1
#
_cell.length_a   1.000
_cell.length_b   1.000
_cell.length_c   1.000
_cell.angle_alpha   90.00
_cell.angle_beta   90.00
_cell.angle_gamma   90.00
#
_symmetry.space_group_name_H-M   'P 1'
#
loop_
_entity.id
_entity.type
_entity.pdbx_description
1 polymer ?
#
loop_
_entity_poly.entity_id
_entity_poly.type
_entity_poly.pdbx_seq_one_letter_code
_entity_poly.pdbx_strand_id
1 'polypeptide(L)'
;MQLFQTVQDMQNQLQQVHETAISLAAEKEDRQNHIDALLEQIELLKAIKLDREDMVEALADKADLRMLARKVSHDQFETACDDLSKGLEHALGKLNVQEALWQQALDDIQREIETKLDKMELSPVKEFFNNKLKQLQENLKQMAALRREAEAAGTKKRLLRDVNCISCDAKAVMHMEPPTPLPPKPLPATLSMKPYLSYELDAIRKAQASNLPQRNMHDWENLEKHTMPRLPHKV
;
A
#
# COMPACT_ATOMS: atom_id res chain seq x y z
N MET A 1 20.47 42.83 -123.90
CA MET A 1 20.99 41.89 -122.87
C MET A 1 20.75 42.37 -121.43
N GLN A 2 20.75 43.67 -121.11
CA GLN A 2 20.58 44.17 -119.73
C GLN A 2 19.22 43.84 -119.08
N LEU A 3 18.10 43.97 -119.80
CA LEU A 3 16.75 43.66 -119.29
C LEU A 3 16.58 42.20 -118.84
N PHE A 4 17.21 41.26 -119.57
CA PHE A 4 17.17 39.85 -119.21
C PHE A 4 17.95 39.58 -117.92
N GLN A 5 19.11 40.21 -117.74
CA GLN A 5 19.89 40.11 -116.52
C GLN A 5 19.12 40.66 -115.31
N THR A 6 18.47 41.82 -115.44
CA THR A 6 17.68 42.40 -114.34
C THR A 6 16.49 41.54 -113.96
N VAL A 7 15.81 40.90 -114.93
CA VAL A 7 14.70 39.99 -114.64
C VAL A 7 15.20 38.72 -113.93
N GLN A 8 16.36 38.18 -114.34
CA GLN A 8 16.98 37.04 -113.67
C GLN A 8 17.42 37.39 -112.23
N ASP A 9 18.01 38.56 -112.03
CA ASP A 9 18.43 39.03 -110.71
C ASP A 9 17.22 39.22 -109.78
N MET A 10 16.11 39.79 -110.30
CA MET A 10 14.85 39.90 -109.55
C MET A 10 14.26 38.54 -109.20
N GLN A 11 14.32 37.56 -110.12
CA GLN A 11 13.84 36.21 -109.86
C GLN A 11 14.66 35.51 -108.76
N ASN A 12 15.99 35.67 -108.78
CA ASN A 12 16.87 35.16 -107.74
C ASN A 12 16.60 35.82 -106.37
N GLN A 13 16.37 37.13 -106.35
CA GLN A 13 16.00 37.85 -105.13
C GLN A 13 14.64 37.40 -104.58
N LEU A 14 13.65 37.19 -105.45
CA LEU A 14 12.34 36.65 -105.04
C LEU A 14 12.46 35.24 -104.46
N GLN A 15 13.31 34.40 -105.03
CA GLN A 15 13.59 33.07 -104.50
C GLN A 15 14.26 33.15 -103.11
N GLN A 16 15.25 34.03 -102.95
CA GLN A 16 15.90 34.25 -101.66
C GLN A 16 14.93 34.77 -100.58
N VAL A 17 14.02 35.69 -100.96
CA VAL A 17 12.97 36.19 -100.08
C VAL A 17 11.99 35.06 -99.71
N HIS A 18 11.66 34.18 -100.67
CA HIS A 18 10.78 33.05 -100.40
C HIS A 18 11.41 32.04 -99.43
N GLU A 19 12.67 31.66 -99.65
CA GLU A 19 13.42 30.75 -98.79
C GLU A 19 13.58 31.32 -97.38
N THR A 20 13.92 32.62 -97.26
CA THR A 20 14.01 33.29 -95.96
C THR A 20 12.64 33.38 -95.27
N ALA A 21 11.56 33.67 -95.98
CA ALA A 21 10.22 33.70 -95.41
C ALA A 21 9.80 32.33 -94.84
N ILE A 22 10.14 31.23 -95.52
CA ILE A 22 9.90 29.86 -95.02
C ILE A 22 10.72 29.60 -93.75
N SER A 23 12.01 29.96 -93.76
CA SER A 23 12.87 29.79 -92.58
C SER A 23 12.34 30.56 -91.37
N LEU A 24 11.93 31.82 -91.57
CA LEU A 24 11.35 32.64 -90.50
C LEU A 24 10.03 32.08 -89.99
N ALA A 25 9.19 31.51 -90.86
CA ALA A 25 7.94 30.88 -90.46
C ALA A 25 8.19 29.64 -89.58
N ALA A 26 9.13 28.78 -89.97
CA ALA A 26 9.51 27.59 -89.19
C ALA A 26 10.12 27.98 -87.84
N GLU A 27 11.02 28.96 -87.82
CA GLU A 27 11.60 29.50 -86.59
C GLU A 27 10.55 30.13 -85.66
N LYS A 28 9.53 30.80 -86.22
CA LYS A 28 8.43 31.35 -85.43
C LYS A 28 7.59 30.24 -84.79
N GLU A 29 7.31 29.17 -85.53
CA GLU A 29 6.58 28.01 -85.03
C GLU A 29 7.35 27.31 -83.91
N ASP A 30 8.65 27.08 -84.09
CA ASP A 30 9.49 26.48 -83.05
C ASP A 30 9.55 27.33 -81.78
N ARG A 31 9.74 28.65 -81.92
CA ARG A 31 9.70 29.57 -80.78
C ARG A 31 8.34 29.57 -80.08
N GLN A 32 7.24 29.49 -80.83
CA GLN A 32 5.90 29.43 -80.25
C GLN A 32 5.72 28.15 -79.41
N ASN A 33 6.15 27.00 -79.93
CA ASN A 33 6.10 25.74 -79.19
C ASN A 33 6.92 25.79 -77.88
N HIS A 34 8.09 26.42 -77.91
CA HIS A 34 8.91 26.62 -76.70
C HIS A 34 8.22 27.54 -75.69
N ILE A 35 7.58 28.61 -76.14
CA ILE A 35 6.82 29.52 -75.28
C ILE A 35 5.67 28.77 -74.61
N ASP A 36 4.91 27.98 -75.38
CA ASP A 36 3.78 27.22 -74.86
C ASP A 36 4.23 26.18 -73.82
N ALA A 37 5.34 25.49 -74.07
CA ALA A 37 5.94 24.55 -73.11
C ALA A 37 6.43 25.23 -71.82
N LEU A 38 7.01 26.43 -71.91
CA LEU A 38 7.43 27.20 -70.73
C LEU A 38 6.22 27.68 -69.91
N LEU A 39 5.15 28.11 -70.58
CA LEU A 39 3.92 28.51 -69.91
C LEU A 39 3.29 27.33 -69.15
N GLU A 40 3.25 26.15 -69.76
CA GLU A 40 2.77 24.93 -69.10
C GLU A 40 3.61 24.58 -67.86
N GLN A 41 4.94 24.65 -67.95
CA GLN A 41 5.83 24.43 -66.81
C GLN A 41 5.60 25.45 -65.70
N ILE A 42 5.35 26.72 -66.04
CA ILE A 42 5.06 27.77 -65.05
C ILE A 42 3.76 27.46 -64.32
N GLU A 43 2.70 27.06 -65.02
CA GLU A 43 1.43 26.69 -64.38
C GLU A 43 1.56 25.46 -63.48
N LEU A 44 2.32 24.44 -63.91
CA LEU A 44 2.63 23.29 -63.08
C LEU A 44 3.38 23.70 -61.80
N LEU A 45 4.36 24.59 -61.91
CA LEU A 45 5.11 25.09 -60.77
C LEU A 45 4.23 25.88 -59.81
N LYS A 46 3.30 26.70 -60.31
CA LYS A 46 2.32 27.42 -59.47
C LYS A 46 1.39 26.46 -58.71
N ALA A 47 1.05 25.32 -59.32
CA ALA A 47 0.16 24.34 -58.68
C ALA A 47 0.87 23.48 -57.63
N ILE A 48 2.16 23.17 -57.82
CA ILE A 48 2.90 22.22 -56.96
C ILE A 48 3.76 22.94 -55.91
N LYS A 49 4.32 24.12 -56.22
CA LYS A 49 5.15 24.83 -55.27
C LYS A 49 4.27 25.53 -54.24
N LEU A 50 4.62 25.31 -52.98
CA LEU A 50 4.10 26.09 -51.88
C LEU A 50 4.56 27.54 -52.02
N ASP A 51 3.66 28.47 -51.72
CA ASP A 51 4.00 29.89 -51.72
C ASP A 51 5.09 30.18 -50.69
N ARG A 52 5.95 31.15 -51.03
CA ARG A 52 7.08 31.52 -50.19
C ARG A 52 6.61 31.97 -48.81
N GLU A 53 5.46 32.65 -48.74
CA GLU A 53 4.87 33.14 -47.49
C GLU A 53 4.40 31.99 -46.61
N ASP A 54 3.62 31.06 -47.17
CA ASP A 54 3.19 29.83 -46.49
C ASP A 54 4.37 29.00 -45.98
N MET A 55 5.44 28.88 -46.78
CA MET A 55 6.66 28.20 -46.36
C MET A 55 7.33 28.92 -45.17
N VAL A 56 7.40 30.25 -45.19
CA VAL A 56 7.98 31.04 -44.09
C VAL A 56 7.13 30.93 -42.83
N GLU A 57 5.80 30.97 -42.95
CA GLU A 57 4.89 30.78 -41.82
C GLU A 57 5.02 29.38 -41.22
N ALA A 58 5.03 28.33 -42.04
CA ALA A 58 5.22 26.95 -41.59
C ALA A 58 6.60 26.70 -40.94
N LEU A 59 7.60 27.52 -41.28
CA LEU A 59 8.93 27.49 -40.65
C LEU A 59 8.99 28.35 -39.38
N ALA A 60 8.17 29.39 -39.23
CA ALA A 60 8.16 30.26 -38.06
C ALA A 60 7.76 29.51 -36.78
N ASP A 61 6.91 28.49 -36.89
CA ASP A 61 6.48 27.64 -35.77
C ASP A 61 7.50 26.56 -35.41
N LYS A 62 8.51 26.32 -36.26
CA LYS A 62 9.55 25.33 -35.99
C LYS A 62 10.68 25.97 -35.18
N ALA A 63 11.14 25.27 -34.15
CA ALA A 63 12.32 25.69 -33.43
C ALA A 63 13.55 25.60 -34.36
N ASP A 64 14.15 26.75 -34.68
CA ASP A 64 15.40 26.80 -35.42
C ASP A 64 16.48 25.97 -34.72
N LEU A 65 17.41 25.39 -35.50
CA LEU A 65 18.49 24.55 -34.99
C LEU A 65 19.29 25.23 -33.86
N ARG A 66 19.45 26.57 -33.97
CA ARG A 66 20.08 27.41 -32.95
C ARG A 66 19.23 27.59 -31.69
N MET A 67 17.91 27.66 -31.82
CA MET A 67 17.01 27.68 -30.66
C MET A 67 17.03 26.34 -29.93
N LEU A 68 17.03 25.23 -30.68
CA LEU A 68 17.13 23.89 -30.10
C LEU A 68 18.46 23.71 -29.35
N ALA A 69 19.58 24.09 -29.96
CA ALA A 69 20.91 24.04 -29.35
C ALA A 69 21.05 24.92 -28.09
N ARG A 70 20.25 26.00 -27.97
CA ARG A 70 20.21 26.85 -26.76
C ARG A 70 19.37 26.26 -25.64
N LYS A 71 18.43 25.35 -25.92
CA LYS A 71 17.54 24.78 -24.90
C LYS A 71 18.25 23.71 -24.07
N VAL A 72 18.96 22.80 -24.73
CA VAL A 72 19.76 21.78 -24.07
C VAL A 72 20.85 21.31 -25.03
N SER A 73 22.07 21.15 -24.54
CA SER A 73 23.10 20.44 -25.32
C SER A 73 22.81 18.94 -25.30
N HIS A 74 23.22 18.22 -26.35
CA HIS A 74 23.08 16.77 -26.41
C HIS A 74 23.70 16.09 -25.18
N ASP A 75 24.93 16.47 -24.84
CA ASP A 75 25.65 15.92 -23.68
C ASP A 75 24.92 16.15 -22.35
N GLN A 76 24.32 17.33 -22.15
CA GLN A 76 23.54 17.61 -20.94
C GLN A 76 22.29 16.74 -20.85
N PHE A 77 21.62 16.50 -21.97
CA PHE A 77 20.45 15.64 -22.01
C PHE A 77 20.83 14.18 -21.74
N GLU A 78 21.89 13.69 -22.39
CA GLU A 78 22.41 12.34 -22.21
C GLU A 78 22.88 12.11 -20.76
N THR A 79 23.59 13.08 -20.18
CA THR A 79 23.98 13.05 -18.76
C THR A 79 22.77 12.98 -17.84
N ALA A 80 21.72 13.78 -18.11
CA ALA A 80 20.50 13.75 -17.30
C ALA A 80 19.75 12.41 -17.43
N CYS A 81 19.74 11.80 -18.61
CA CYS A 81 19.19 10.46 -18.82
C CYS A 81 19.98 9.38 -18.07
N ASP A 82 21.31 9.46 -18.08
CA ASP A 82 22.18 8.55 -17.34
C ASP A 82 21.99 8.69 -15.83
N ASP A 83 21.92 9.91 -15.32
CA ASP A 83 21.71 10.18 -13.90
C ASP A 83 20.33 9.70 -13.43
N LEU A 84 19.30 9.87 -14.26
CA LEU A 84 17.97 9.32 -13.99
C LEU A 84 17.98 7.80 -13.96
N SER A 85 18.66 7.17 -14.93
CA SER A 85 18.75 5.70 -15.01
C SER A 85 19.47 5.11 -13.80
N LYS A 86 20.61 5.70 -13.41
CA LYS A 86 21.33 5.33 -12.17
C LYS A 86 20.47 5.54 -10.92
N GLY A 87 19.70 6.63 -10.88
CA GLY A 87 18.77 6.93 -9.80
C GLY A 87 17.70 5.85 -9.64
N LEU A 88 17.13 5.39 -10.75
CA LEU A 88 16.13 4.31 -10.79
C LEU A 88 16.73 2.97 -10.36
N GLU A 89 17.89 2.59 -10.89
CA GLU A 89 18.59 1.35 -10.51
C GLU A 89 18.92 1.32 -9.01
N HIS A 90 19.40 2.44 -8.47
CA HIS A 90 19.68 2.55 -7.05
C HIS A 90 18.40 2.49 -6.18
N ALA A 91 17.30 3.09 -6.63
CA ALA A 91 16.01 2.99 -5.93
C ALA A 91 15.47 1.55 -5.94
N LEU A 92 15.55 0.86 -7.07
CA LEU A 92 15.19 -0.56 -7.19
C LEU A 92 16.08 -1.44 -6.31
N GLY A 93 17.39 -1.18 -6.27
CA GLY A 93 18.31 -1.87 -5.38
C GLY A 93 17.92 -1.74 -3.91
N LYS A 94 17.55 -0.53 -3.46
CA LYS A 94 17.03 -0.31 -2.10
C LYS A 94 15.73 -1.05 -1.82
N LEU A 95 14.81 -1.07 -2.80
CA LEU A 95 13.53 -1.75 -2.67
C LEU A 95 13.72 -3.26 -2.54
N ASN A 96 14.59 -3.87 -3.35
CA ASN A 96 14.91 -5.30 -3.25
C ASN A 96 15.52 -5.67 -1.89
N VAL A 97 16.39 -4.81 -1.33
CA VAL A 97 16.94 -5.03 0.02
C VAL A 97 15.82 -4.96 1.07
N GLN A 98 14.90 -4.00 0.97
CA GLN A 98 13.75 -3.93 1.88
C GLN A 98 12.82 -5.13 1.74
N GLU A 99 12.55 -5.58 0.52
CA GLU A 99 11.74 -6.77 0.24
C GLU A 99 12.36 -8.02 0.90
N ALA A 100 13.67 -8.22 0.76
CA ALA A 100 14.37 -9.31 1.41
C ALA A 100 14.30 -9.24 2.95
N LEU A 101 14.43 -8.04 3.53
CA LEU A 101 14.30 -7.84 4.98
C LEU A 101 12.88 -8.14 5.48
N TRP A 102 11.85 -7.74 4.73
CA TRP A 102 10.46 -8.03 5.07
C TRP A 102 10.14 -9.52 4.92
N GLN A 103 10.67 -10.18 3.90
CA GLN A 103 10.53 -11.62 3.74
C GLN A 103 11.16 -12.36 4.93
N GLN A 104 12.37 -11.96 5.35
CA GLN A 104 13.02 -12.53 6.53
C GLN A 104 12.19 -12.31 7.81
N ALA A 105 11.65 -11.09 8.00
CA ALA A 105 10.82 -10.79 9.16
C ALA A 105 9.52 -11.62 9.19
N LEU A 106 8.91 -11.85 8.02
CA LEU A 106 7.75 -12.73 7.88
C LEU A 106 8.10 -14.18 8.24
N ASP A 107 9.23 -14.69 7.73
CA ASP A 107 9.70 -16.05 8.02
C ASP A 107 9.99 -16.24 9.52
N ASP A 108 10.56 -15.22 10.18
CA ASP A 108 10.83 -15.23 11.62
C ASP A 108 9.54 -15.23 12.44
N ILE A 109 8.56 -14.40 12.07
CA ILE A 109 7.21 -14.40 12.69
C ILE A 109 6.54 -15.75 12.51
N GLN A 110 6.61 -16.34 11.32
CA GLN A 110 6.04 -17.65 11.05
C GLN A 110 6.66 -18.72 11.96
N ARG A 111 7.99 -18.71 12.11
CA ARG A 111 8.71 -19.63 13.00
C ARG A 111 8.35 -19.42 14.48
N GLU A 112 8.16 -18.17 14.91
CA GLU A 112 7.73 -17.85 16.28
C GLU A 112 6.28 -18.29 16.54
N ILE A 113 5.39 -18.16 15.56
CA ILE A 113 4.02 -18.66 15.63
C ILE A 113 4.00 -20.18 15.72
N GLU A 114 4.77 -20.87 14.86
CA GLU A 114 4.90 -22.33 14.89
C GLU A 114 5.41 -22.83 16.24
N THR A 115 6.41 -22.18 16.82
CA THR A 115 6.97 -22.54 18.13
C THR A 115 6.04 -22.23 19.30
N LYS A 116 5.29 -21.11 19.29
CA LYS A 116 4.29 -20.80 20.32
C LYS A 116 3.03 -21.67 20.23
N LEU A 117 2.71 -22.19 19.04
CA LEU A 117 1.62 -23.15 18.84
C LEU A 117 2.01 -24.59 19.18
N ASP A 118 3.29 -24.87 19.40
CA ASP A 118 3.75 -26.22 19.62
C ASP A 118 3.45 -26.64 21.07
N LYS A 119 2.34 -27.37 21.21
CA LYS A 119 2.01 -28.53 22.07
C LYS A 119 2.79 -28.82 23.37
N MET A 120 4.02 -28.37 23.54
CA MET A 120 4.94 -28.61 24.65
C MET A 120 4.46 -27.96 25.96
N GLU A 121 3.81 -26.79 25.91
CA GLU A 121 3.20 -26.16 27.11
C GLU A 121 1.80 -26.73 27.41
N LEU A 122 1.08 -27.20 26.39
CA LEU A 122 -0.27 -27.75 26.55
C LEU A 122 -0.27 -29.21 27.02
N SER A 123 0.79 -29.98 26.74
CA SER A 123 0.91 -31.39 27.12
C SER A 123 1.00 -31.61 28.64
N PRO A 124 1.86 -30.89 29.39
CA PRO A 124 1.94 -31.02 30.86
C PRO A 124 0.63 -30.62 31.55
N VAL A 125 -0.05 -29.58 31.04
CA VAL A 125 -1.36 -29.14 31.55
C VAL A 125 -2.42 -30.22 31.32
N LYS A 126 -2.44 -30.81 30.12
CA LYS A 126 -3.33 -31.93 29.78
C LYS A 126 -3.07 -33.16 30.66
N GLU A 127 -1.81 -33.51 30.92
CA GLU A 127 -1.45 -34.61 31.81
C GLU A 127 -1.85 -34.33 33.27
N PHE A 128 -1.66 -33.11 33.76
CA PHE A 128 -2.07 -32.71 35.10
C PHE A 128 -3.58 -32.90 35.33
N PHE A 129 -4.41 -32.41 34.41
CA PHE A 129 -5.87 -32.57 34.52
C PHE A 129 -6.31 -34.04 34.42
N ASN A 130 -5.71 -34.82 33.52
CA ASN A 130 -6.00 -36.25 33.41
C ASN A 130 -5.62 -37.00 34.69
N ASN A 131 -4.50 -36.67 35.31
CA ASN A 131 -4.07 -37.27 36.57
C ASN A 131 -5.00 -36.87 37.72
N LYS A 132 -5.44 -35.61 37.80
CA LYS A 132 -6.42 -35.17 38.80
C LYS A 132 -7.78 -35.83 38.63
N LEU A 133 -8.25 -35.99 37.40
CA LEU A 133 -9.51 -36.71 37.12
C LEU A 133 -9.41 -38.19 37.50
N LYS A 134 -8.30 -38.86 37.18
CA LYS A 134 -8.06 -40.26 37.60
C LYS A 134 -8.02 -40.39 39.12
N GLN A 135 -7.31 -39.49 39.81
CA GLN A 135 -7.26 -39.46 41.28
C GLN A 135 -8.65 -39.25 41.89
N LEU A 136 -9.43 -38.31 41.35
CA LEU A 136 -10.79 -38.08 41.81
C LEU A 136 -11.67 -39.30 41.59
N GLN A 137 -11.60 -39.94 40.43
CA GLN A 137 -12.33 -41.15 40.12
C GLN A 137 -11.97 -42.29 41.08
N GLU A 138 -10.69 -42.44 41.41
CA GLU A 138 -10.23 -43.46 42.35
C GLU A 138 -10.67 -43.17 43.78
N ASN A 139 -10.55 -41.92 44.24
CA ASN A 139 -11.07 -41.49 45.54
C ASN A 139 -12.58 -41.70 45.64
N LEU A 140 -13.34 -41.43 44.58
CA LEU A 140 -14.78 -41.68 44.54
C LEU A 140 -15.09 -43.18 44.62
N LYS A 141 -14.31 -44.03 43.94
CA LYS A 141 -14.44 -45.50 44.04
C LYS A 141 -14.12 -46.00 45.45
N GLN A 142 -13.04 -45.50 46.06
CA GLN A 142 -12.64 -45.86 47.41
C GLN A 142 -13.66 -45.38 48.44
N MET A 143 -14.19 -44.16 48.32
CA MET A 143 -15.29 -43.67 49.15
C MET A 143 -16.55 -44.52 48.98
N ALA A 144 -16.90 -44.93 47.76
CA ALA A 144 -18.02 -45.82 47.52
C ALA A 144 -17.79 -47.22 48.12
N ALA A 145 -16.57 -47.74 48.08
CA ALA A 145 -16.18 -49.02 48.68
C ALA A 145 -16.20 -48.95 50.22
N LEU A 146 -15.59 -47.93 50.81
CA LEU A 146 -15.62 -47.66 52.26
C LEU A 146 -17.05 -47.43 52.77
N ARG A 147 -17.92 -46.80 51.96
CA ARG A 147 -19.34 -46.63 52.32
C ARG A 147 -20.11 -47.96 52.27
N ARG A 148 -19.70 -48.91 51.44
CA ARG A 148 -20.22 -50.29 51.44
C ARG A 148 -19.64 -51.14 52.58
N GLU A 149 -18.37 -50.95 52.95
CA GLU A 149 -17.70 -51.70 54.03
C GLU A 149 -18.03 -51.16 55.44
N ALA A 150 -18.25 -49.85 55.57
CA ALA A 150 -18.70 -49.21 56.82
C ALA A 150 -20.22 -49.32 57.05
N GLU A 151 -20.97 -49.85 56.10
CA GLU A 151 -22.31 -50.39 56.36
C GLU A 151 -22.17 -51.75 57.07
N ALA A 152 -21.83 -51.69 58.36
CA ALA A 152 -21.99 -52.82 59.25
C ALA A 152 -23.48 -53.21 59.27
N ALA A 153 -23.76 -54.47 58.90
CA ALA A 153 -25.05 -55.12 59.11
C ALA A 153 -25.34 -55.25 60.61
N GLY A 154 -25.64 -54.14 61.31
CA GLY A 154 -25.93 -54.20 62.75
C GLY A 154 -25.89 -52.92 63.57
N THR A 155 -25.51 -51.74 63.07
CA THR A 155 -25.46 -50.52 63.91
C THR A 155 -26.69 -49.65 63.70
N LYS A 156 -27.57 -49.65 64.71
CA LYS A 156 -28.84 -48.90 64.77
C LYS A 156 -28.63 -47.39 64.63
N LYS A 157 -28.70 -46.86 63.40
CA LYS A 157 -29.18 -45.50 63.14
C LYS A 157 -30.59 -45.43 63.71
N ARG A 158 -30.81 -44.71 64.82
CA ARG A 158 -32.16 -44.36 65.28
C ARG A 158 -32.76 -43.36 64.28
N LEU A 159 -33.16 -43.87 63.11
CA LEU A 159 -34.23 -43.26 62.33
C LEU A 159 -35.47 -43.26 63.23
N LEU A 160 -36.12 -42.12 63.39
CA LEU A 160 -37.57 -42.16 63.57
C LEU A 160 -38.11 -42.63 62.21
N ARG A 161 -38.42 -43.93 62.12
CA ARG A 161 -39.17 -44.48 60.99
C ARG A 161 -40.65 -44.25 61.24
N ASP A 162 -41.37 -43.98 60.16
CA ASP A 162 -42.83 -43.77 60.11
C ASP A 162 -43.32 -42.52 60.85
N VAL A 163 -42.73 -41.36 60.53
CA VAL A 163 -43.38 -40.06 60.77
C VAL A 163 -44.03 -39.57 59.48
N ASN A 164 -45.30 -39.20 59.58
CA ASN A 164 -46.06 -38.63 58.48
C ASN A 164 -45.88 -37.11 58.46
N CYS A 165 -45.87 -36.51 57.26
CA CYS A 165 -45.95 -35.07 57.12
C CYS A 165 -47.29 -34.57 57.68
N ILE A 166 -47.27 -33.68 58.67
CA ILE A 166 -48.49 -33.22 59.37
C ILE A 166 -49.48 -32.54 58.41
N SER A 167 -48.99 -32.00 57.30
CA SER A 167 -49.81 -31.26 56.32
C SER A 167 -50.46 -32.14 55.24
N CYS A 168 -49.90 -33.32 54.94
CA CYS A 168 -50.39 -34.15 53.82
C CYS A 168 -50.35 -35.66 54.09
N ASP A 169 -50.00 -36.06 55.31
CA ASP A 169 -49.87 -37.43 55.80
C ASP A 169 -48.96 -38.37 54.99
N ALA A 170 -48.19 -37.84 54.04
CA ALA A 170 -47.24 -38.61 53.27
C ALA A 170 -46.04 -39.04 54.14
N LYS A 171 -45.59 -40.29 53.96
CA LYS A 171 -44.45 -40.86 54.69
C LYS A 171 -43.18 -40.07 54.38
N ALA A 172 -42.58 -39.45 55.40
CA ALA A 172 -41.36 -38.66 55.25
C ALA A 172 -40.20 -39.29 56.04
N VAL A 173 -38.99 -39.24 55.47
CA VAL A 173 -37.76 -39.65 56.16
C VAL A 173 -36.90 -38.42 56.35
N MET A 174 -36.73 -37.99 57.60
CA MET A 174 -35.88 -36.85 57.93
C MET A 174 -34.52 -37.33 58.45
N HIS A 175 -33.44 -36.82 57.86
CA HIS A 175 -32.08 -37.00 58.37
C HIS A 175 -31.76 -35.85 59.33
N MET A 176 -31.36 -36.18 60.56
CA MET A 176 -30.78 -35.21 61.50
C MET A 176 -29.31 -35.54 61.75
N GLU A 177 -28.49 -34.50 61.77
CA GLU A 177 -27.06 -34.55 62.04
C GLU A 177 -26.82 -34.38 63.56
N PRO A 178 -25.84 -35.07 64.19
CA PRO A 178 -25.65 -35.03 65.65
C PRO A 178 -25.04 -33.69 66.14
N PRO A 179 -25.20 -33.32 67.43
CA PRO A 179 -24.83 -32.01 67.95
C PRO A 179 -23.31 -31.82 68.04
N THR A 180 -22.81 -30.69 67.55
CA THR A 180 -21.41 -30.25 67.67
C THR A 180 -21.05 -29.96 69.15
N PRO A 181 -19.88 -30.39 69.67
CA PRO A 181 -19.46 -29.98 71.01
C PRO A 181 -18.91 -28.55 70.99
N LEU A 182 -19.62 -27.63 71.67
CA LEU A 182 -19.28 -26.29 72.18
C LEU A 182 -18.53 -25.26 71.28
N PRO A 183 -18.94 -23.98 71.25
CA PRO A 183 -18.25 -22.96 70.47
C PRO A 183 -16.85 -22.65 71.06
N PRO A 184 -15.83 -22.37 70.22
CA PRO A 184 -14.52 -21.97 70.72
C PRO A 184 -14.60 -20.62 71.44
N LYS A 185 -13.73 -20.43 72.44
CA LYS A 185 -13.61 -19.18 73.22
C LYS A 185 -13.43 -17.97 72.29
N PRO A 186 -14.04 -16.81 72.60
CA PRO A 186 -13.79 -15.58 71.85
C PRO A 186 -12.30 -15.25 71.83
N LEU A 187 -11.77 -14.93 70.65
CA LEU A 187 -10.38 -14.48 70.53
C LEU A 187 -10.20 -13.13 71.24
N PRO A 188 -9.04 -12.90 71.89
CA PRO A 188 -8.81 -11.67 72.64
C PRO A 188 -8.85 -10.45 71.71
N ALA A 189 -9.45 -9.37 72.19
CA ALA A 189 -9.48 -8.10 71.48
C ALA A 189 -8.04 -7.61 71.25
N THR A 190 -7.62 -7.55 69.99
CA THR A 190 -6.29 -7.04 69.65
C THR A 190 -6.34 -5.52 69.58
N LEU A 191 -5.57 -4.84 70.42
CA LEU A 191 -5.33 -3.38 70.35
C LEU A 191 -4.37 -3.03 69.20
N SER A 192 -4.63 -3.62 68.03
CA SER A 192 -3.79 -3.42 66.85
C SER A 192 -4.26 -2.17 66.12
N MET A 193 -3.37 -1.18 65.99
CA MET A 193 -3.60 0.04 65.20
C MET A 193 -3.64 -0.21 63.68
N LYS A 194 -3.42 -1.45 63.22
CA LYS A 194 -3.38 -1.82 61.78
C LYS A 194 -4.65 -1.47 60.98
N PRO A 195 -5.88 -1.58 61.53
CA PRO A 195 -7.08 -1.13 60.82
C PRO A 195 -7.06 0.39 60.59
N TYR A 196 -6.61 1.16 61.59
CA TYR A 196 -6.48 2.62 61.49
C TYR A 196 -5.37 3.02 60.50
N LEU A 197 -4.22 2.35 60.54
CA LEU A 197 -3.12 2.60 59.61
C LEU A 197 -3.51 2.33 58.15
N SER A 198 -4.28 1.26 57.92
CA SER A 198 -4.79 0.93 56.58
C SER A 198 -5.71 2.03 56.03
N TYR A 199 -6.51 2.65 56.89
CA TYR A 199 -7.40 3.75 56.54
C TYR A 199 -6.63 5.03 56.18
N GLU A 200 -5.66 5.43 57.00
CA GLU A 200 -4.78 6.59 56.74
C GLU A 200 -3.98 6.42 55.43
N LEU A 201 -3.47 5.22 55.17
CA LEU A 201 -2.75 4.93 53.92
C LEU A 201 -3.65 5.01 52.70
N ASP A 202 -4.92 4.60 52.80
CA ASP A 202 -5.89 4.75 51.71
C ASP A 202 -6.25 6.22 51.45
N ALA A 203 -6.34 7.04 52.50
CA ALA A 203 -6.53 8.48 52.38
C ALA A 203 -5.38 9.16 51.64
N ILE A 204 -4.12 8.79 51.94
CA ILE A 204 -2.93 9.30 51.25
C ILE A 204 -2.96 8.92 49.75
N ARG A 205 -3.30 7.67 49.41
CA ARG A 205 -3.39 7.23 48.00
C ARG A 205 -4.43 8.02 47.21
N LYS A 206 -5.59 8.27 47.81
CA LYS A 206 -6.66 9.08 47.18
C LYS A 206 -6.25 10.53 46.98
N ALA A 207 -5.56 11.14 47.96
CA ALA A 207 -5.04 12.50 47.84
C ALA A 207 -3.94 12.62 46.77
N GLN A 208 -3.10 11.59 46.60
CA GLN A 208 -2.10 11.57 45.54
C GLN A 208 -2.74 11.38 44.15
N ALA A 209 -3.77 10.52 44.04
CA ALA A 209 -4.49 10.33 42.79
C ALA A 209 -5.19 11.61 42.28
N SER A 210 -5.64 12.49 43.18
CA SER A 210 -6.22 13.80 42.82
C SER A 210 -5.19 14.88 42.49
N ASN A 211 -3.90 14.67 42.78
CA ASN A 211 -2.82 15.66 42.59
C ASN A 211 -1.95 15.40 41.35
N LEU A 212 -2.25 14.39 40.52
CA LEU A 212 -1.64 14.35 39.19
C LEU A 212 -2.24 15.49 38.34
N PRO A 213 -1.41 16.37 37.75
CA PRO A 213 -1.93 17.32 36.78
C PRO A 213 -2.55 16.54 35.64
N GLN A 214 -3.87 16.68 35.47
CA GLN A 214 -4.57 16.27 34.26
C GLN A 214 -3.85 16.94 33.08
N ARG A 215 -2.97 16.22 32.39
CA ARG A 215 -2.44 16.67 31.10
C ARG A 215 -3.63 16.80 30.17
N ASN A 216 -3.91 18.03 29.76
CA ASN A 216 -5.03 18.32 28.90
C ASN A 216 -4.67 17.87 27.49
N MET A 217 -5.65 17.48 26.68
CA MET A 217 -5.41 16.90 25.34
C MET A 217 -4.57 17.82 24.43
N HIS A 218 -4.61 19.13 24.68
CA HIS A 218 -3.82 20.16 24.01
C HIS A 218 -2.30 20.07 24.26
N ASP A 219 -1.87 19.44 25.35
CA ASP A 219 -0.44 19.23 25.64
C ASP A 219 0.20 18.22 24.68
N TRP A 220 -0.60 17.31 24.10
CA TRP A 220 -0.14 16.34 23.10
C TRP A 220 0.05 16.97 21.71
N GLU A 221 -0.86 17.85 21.29
CA GLU A 221 -0.78 18.52 19.99
C GLU A 221 0.44 19.45 19.86
N ASN A 222 0.89 20.04 20.97
CA ASN A 222 2.08 20.91 20.96
C ASN A 222 3.38 20.11 20.91
N LEU A 223 3.42 18.88 21.42
CA LEU A 223 4.60 18.02 21.33
C LEU A 223 4.88 17.61 19.88
N GLU A 224 3.82 17.37 19.10
CA GLU A 224 3.92 16.94 17.71
C GLU A 224 4.46 18.06 16.79
N LYS A 225 4.05 19.31 17.03
CA LYS A 225 4.51 20.49 16.28
C LYS A 225 6.01 20.79 16.45
N HIS A 226 6.62 20.38 17.56
CA HIS A 226 8.05 20.56 17.81
C HIS A 226 8.95 19.46 17.22
N THR A 227 8.38 18.39 16.66
CA THR A 227 9.14 17.25 16.10
C THR A 227 9.36 17.30 14.58
N MET A 228 8.84 18.31 13.88
CA MET A 228 9.08 18.49 12.44
C MET A 228 10.44 19.19 12.20
N PRO A 229 11.39 18.58 11.47
CA PRO A 229 12.65 19.24 11.13
C PRO A 229 12.42 20.40 10.15
N ARG A 230 12.92 21.60 10.48
CA ARG A 230 12.94 22.72 9.52
C ARG A 230 13.97 22.43 8.42
N LEU A 231 13.52 22.39 7.17
CA LEU A 231 14.37 22.33 5.99
C LEU A 231 15.24 23.61 5.88
N PRO A 232 16.55 23.49 5.61
CA PRO A 232 17.41 24.66 5.45
C PRO A 232 17.15 25.38 4.12
N HIS A 233 16.95 26.70 4.21
CA HIS A 233 17.01 27.63 3.08
C HIS A 233 18.42 27.63 2.48
N LYS A 234 18.52 27.42 1.16
CA LYS A 234 19.75 27.64 0.40
C LYS A 234 19.82 29.10 -0.05
N VAL A 235 20.94 29.75 0.28
CA VAL A 235 21.44 30.99 -0.35
C VAL A 235 22.33 30.58 -1.52
#